data_AF-A0A728RLA0-F1
#
_entry.id   AF-A0A728RLA0-F1
#
_cell.length_a   1.000
_cell.length_b   1.000
_cell.length_c   1.000
_cell.angle_alpha   90.00
_cell.angle_beta   90.00
_cell.angle_gamma   90.00
#
_symmetry.space_group_name_H-M   'P 1'
#
loop_
_entity.id
_entity.type
_entity.pdbx_description
1 polymer ?
#
loop_
_entity_poly.entity_id
_entity_poly.type
_entity_poly.pdbx_seq_one_letter_code
_entity_poly.pdbx_strand_id
1 'polypeptide(L)'
;LLAIAYPSGVIPDLRGWTIKGKPASGRAVLSQEMDGNKAHGHTARAQDTDLGTKSTSSFDYGTKSTNTTGGHTHEFGGYINSFYGDSSHTSFQPGGDAWTQAAGDHAHTVYIGGHEHTMYIGPHGHVVIVDADGNAETTVKNIAFNYIVRLA
;
A
#
# COMPACT_ATOMS: atom_id res chain seq x y z
N LEU A 1 -37.05 40.86 54.74
CA LEU A 1 -36.58 39.47 54.52
C LEU A 1 -35.73 39.36 53.26
N LEU A 2 -36.15 39.90 52.10
CA LEU A 2 -35.41 39.80 50.84
C LEU A 2 -33.96 40.33 50.89
N ALA A 3 -33.73 41.50 51.49
CA ALA A 3 -32.38 42.07 51.64
C ALA A 3 -31.44 41.26 52.55
N ILE A 4 -31.97 40.40 53.42
CA ILE A 4 -31.15 39.46 54.21
C ILE A 4 -30.68 38.31 53.32
N ALA A 5 -31.53 37.84 52.40
CA ALA A 5 -31.19 36.79 51.44
C ALA A 5 -30.24 37.27 50.32
N TYR A 6 -30.40 38.52 49.88
CA TYR A 6 -29.57 39.15 48.85
C TYR A 6 -28.99 40.49 49.36
N PRO A 7 -27.89 40.46 50.14
CA PRO A 7 -27.27 41.66 50.70
C PRO A 7 -26.76 42.66 49.64
N SER A 8 -26.53 42.21 48.40
CA SER A 8 -26.16 43.07 47.27
C SER A 8 -27.31 43.96 46.78
N GLY A 9 -28.56 43.69 47.19
CA GLY A 9 -29.74 44.34 46.62
C GLY A 9 -30.10 43.87 45.20
N VAL A 10 -29.43 42.82 44.69
CA VAL A 10 -29.64 42.29 43.33
C VAL A 10 -30.23 40.88 43.40
N ILE A 11 -31.40 40.70 42.79
CA ILE A 11 -31.99 39.37 42.58
C ILE A 11 -31.26 38.72 41.40
N PRO A 12 -30.77 37.47 41.53
CA PRO A 12 -30.10 36.78 40.43
C PRO A 12 -31.03 36.56 39.22
N ASP A 13 -30.48 36.71 38.02
CA ASP A 13 -31.14 36.26 36.80
C ASP A 13 -31.03 34.74 36.70
N LEU A 14 -32.16 34.05 36.79
CA LEU A 14 -32.25 32.59 36.73
C LEU A 14 -32.80 32.07 35.39
N ARG A 15 -32.97 32.94 34.39
CA ARG A 15 -33.41 32.50 33.05
C ARG A 15 -32.31 31.63 32.41
N GLY A 16 -32.68 30.43 31.96
CA GLY A 16 -31.73 29.46 31.39
C GLY A 16 -30.84 28.73 32.41
N TRP A 17 -30.96 29.05 33.71
CA TRP A 17 -30.11 28.45 34.74
C TRP A 17 -30.79 27.29 35.47
N THR A 18 -30.01 26.26 35.80
CA THR A 18 -30.43 25.19 36.73
C THR A 18 -29.78 25.39 38.10
N ILE A 19 -30.57 25.26 39.17
CA ILE A 19 -30.05 25.37 40.54
C ILE A 19 -29.25 24.11 40.89
N LYS A 20 -27.98 24.29 41.23
CA LYS A 20 -27.08 23.26 41.75
C LYS A 20 -26.71 23.61 43.20
N GLY A 21 -26.78 22.62 44.09
CA GLY A 21 -26.37 22.79 45.48
C GLY A 21 -24.91 23.25 45.57
N LYS A 22 -24.62 24.22 46.44
CA LYS A 22 -23.25 24.71 46.64
C LYS A 22 -22.38 23.52 47.11
N PRO A 23 -21.29 23.18 46.41
CA PRO A 23 -20.39 22.14 46.87
C PRO A 23 -19.74 22.53 48.21
N ALA A 24 -19.17 21.53 48.89
CA ALA A 24 -18.48 21.74 50.17
C ALA A 24 -17.37 22.80 50.05
N SER A 25 -16.63 22.78 48.94
CA SER A 25 -15.54 23.71 48.63
C SER A 25 -15.50 24.07 47.13
N GLY A 26 -14.65 25.03 46.76
CA GLY A 26 -14.36 25.37 45.36
C GLY A 26 -15.36 26.29 44.67
N ARG A 27 -16.47 26.67 45.31
CA ARG A 27 -17.45 27.65 44.78
C ARG A 27 -18.06 28.52 45.87
N ALA A 28 -18.29 29.79 45.52
CA ALA A 28 -19.07 30.73 46.33
C ALA A 28 -20.57 30.59 46.06
N VAL A 29 -21.40 31.02 47.01
CA VAL A 29 -22.86 31.13 46.84
C VAL A 29 -23.17 32.10 45.69
N LEU A 30 -24.16 31.76 44.85
CA LEU A 30 -24.58 32.49 43.64
C LEU A 30 -23.52 32.63 42.53
N SER A 31 -22.38 31.93 42.62
CA SER A 31 -21.47 31.80 41.48
C SER A 31 -22.16 31.07 40.31
N GLN A 32 -21.81 31.41 39.07
CA GLN A 32 -22.27 30.72 37.86
C GLN A 32 -21.25 29.67 37.39
N GLU A 33 -21.73 28.64 36.69
CA GLU A 33 -20.92 27.57 36.11
C GLU A 33 -21.56 27.21 34.76
N MET A 34 -20.82 27.37 33.66
CA MET A 34 -21.31 27.01 32.33
C MET A 34 -21.45 25.49 32.19
N ASP A 35 -22.30 25.08 31.26
CA ASP A 35 -22.44 23.69 30.87
C ASP A 35 -21.16 23.15 30.21
N GLY A 36 -21.01 21.83 30.20
CA GLY A 36 -19.84 21.19 29.61
C GLY A 36 -19.89 19.68 29.70
N ASN A 37 -19.42 19.03 28.63
CA ASN A 37 -19.28 17.59 28.59
C ASN A 37 -18.15 17.13 29.51
N LYS A 38 -18.36 15.98 30.16
CA LYS A 38 -17.29 15.30 30.89
C LYS A 38 -16.22 14.82 29.89
N ALA A 39 -14.95 14.92 30.29
CA ALA A 39 -13.85 14.33 29.53
C ALA A 39 -14.11 12.84 29.26
N HIS A 40 -13.98 12.45 28.01
CA HIS A 40 -14.16 11.08 27.54
C HIS A 40 -13.30 10.84 26.28
N GLY A 41 -13.24 9.59 25.84
CA GLY A 41 -12.59 9.20 24.59
C GLY A 41 -13.49 8.28 23.78
N HIS A 42 -13.06 7.97 22.55
CA HIS A 42 -13.74 7.06 21.64
C HIS A 42 -12.77 5.98 21.16
N THR A 43 -13.29 4.79 20.91
CA THR A 43 -12.55 3.80 20.10
C THR A 43 -12.87 4.05 18.64
N ALA A 44 -11.86 3.95 17.78
CA ALA A 44 -12.02 4.09 16.33
C ALA A 44 -11.17 3.03 15.63
N ARG A 45 -11.61 2.60 14.46
CA ARG A 45 -10.90 1.64 13.62
C ARG A 45 -11.11 1.99 12.15
N ALA A 46 -10.01 2.01 11.38
CA ALA A 46 -10.07 1.97 9.93
C ALA A 46 -10.35 0.53 9.46
N GLN A 47 -11.17 0.39 8.42
CA GLN A 47 -11.39 -0.91 7.79
C GLN A 47 -10.22 -1.30 6.90
N ASP A 48 -10.03 -2.60 6.73
CA ASP A 48 -8.99 -3.13 5.85
C ASP A 48 -9.33 -2.77 4.39
N THR A 49 -8.31 -2.43 3.59
CA THR A 49 -8.47 -2.05 2.18
C THR A 49 -7.56 -2.91 1.31
N ASP A 50 -8.15 -3.71 0.41
CA ASP A 50 -7.41 -4.45 -0.60
C ASP A 50 -7.12 -3.52 -1.80
N LEU A 51 -5.83 -3.34 -2.12
CA LEU A 51 -5.41 -2.53 -3.27
C LEU A 51 -5.45 -3.32 -4.59
N GLY A 52 -5.59 -4.65 -4.53
CA GLY A 52 -5.68 -5.55 -5.68
C GLY A 52 -4.39 -5.70 -6.48
N THR A 53 -4.40 -6.61 -7.46
CA THR A 53 -3.26 -6.91 -8.34
C THR A 53 -2.93 -5.75 -9.29
N LYS A 54 -1.65 -5.55 -9.58
CA LYS A 54 -1.13 -4.55 -10.53
C LYS A 54 -0.18 -5.22 -11.51
N SER A 55 -0.22 -4.79 -12.77
CA SER A 55 0.72 -5.23 -13.81
C SER A 55 1.87 -4.24 -13.93
N THR A 56 3.07 -4.74 -14.22
CA THR A 56 4.23 -3.91 -14.55
C THR A 56 4.15 -3.43 -16.01
N SER A 57 5.01 -2.47 -16.37
CA SER A 57 5.24 -2.11 -17.77
C SER A 57 5.87 -3.25 -18.56
N SER A 58 5.69 -3.26 -19.89
CA SER A 58 6.34 -4.23 -20.79
C SER A 58 7.84 -3.95 -20.92
N PHE A 59 8.62 -5.03 -21.04
CA PHE A 59 10.05 -4.99 -21.33
C PHE A 59 10.39 -6.06 -22.38
N ASP A 60 11.09 -5.68 -23.45
CA ASP A 60 11.48 -6.57 -24.55
C ASP A 60 13.01 -6.69 -24.64
N TYR A 61 13.53 -7.92 -24.56
CA TYR A 61 14.96 -8.20 -24.73
C TYR A 61 15.43 -8.13 -26.18
N GLY A 62 14.51 -8.15 -27.15
CA GLY A 62 14.79 -8.21 -28.59
C GLY A 62 15.51 -9.49 -29.00
N THR A 63 16.22 -9.43 -30.12
CA THR A 63 17.04 -10.55 -30.63
C THR A 63 18.44 -10.55 -30.01
N LYS A 64 18.91 -11.71 -29.55
CA LYS A 64 20.28 -11.93 -29.08
C LYS A 64 21.00 -12.92 -30.00
N SER A 65 22.31 -12.72 -30.19
CA SER A 65 23.17 -13.59 -31.00
C SER A 65 24.13 -14.39 -30.12
N THR A 66 24.52 -15.58 -30.58
CA THR A 66 25.57 -16.39 -29.96
C THR A 66 26.95 -15.96 -30.46
N ASN A 67 28.02 -16.46 -29.82
CA ASN A 67 29.37 -16.33 -30.36
C ASN A 67 29.58 -17.28 -31.57
N THR A 68 30.56 -16.98 -32.41
CA THR A 68 30.96 -17.83 -33.56
C THR A 68 31.92 -18.93 -33.09
N THR A 69 31.59 -20.19 -33.35
CA THR A 69 32.41 -21.38 -33.02
C THR A 69 32.03 -22.56 -33.93
N GLY A 70 32.72 -23.70 -33.79
CA GLY A 70 32.38 -24.96 -34.48
C GLY A 70 33.09 -25.19 -35.82
N GLY A 71 33.94 -24.25 -36.26
CA GLY A 71 34.78 -24.44 -37.43
C GLY A 71 35.77 -25.59 -37.24
N HIS A 72 35.69 -26.59 -38.11
CA HIS A 72 36.60 -27.73 -38.15
C HIS A 72 36.63 -28.33 -39.56
N THR A 73 37.66 -29.11 -39.88
CA THR A 73 37.90 -29.69 -41.22
C THR A 73 38.05 -31.20 -41.14
N HIS A 74 37.50 -31.93 -42.14
CA HIS A 74 37.72 -33.36 -42.35
C HIS A 74 38.28 -33.58 -43.75
N GLU A 75 39.31 -34.43 -43.88
CA GLU A 75 39.86 -34.88 -45.16
C GLU A 75 39.61 -36.39 -45.28
N PHE A 76 39.06 -36.86 -46.41
CA PHE A 76 38.81 -38.30 -46.62
C PHE A 76 39.86 -38.98 -47.51
N GLY A 77 40.72 -38.20 -48.19
CA GLY A 77 41.85 -38.71 -48.96
C GLY A 77 41.64 -38.81 -50.48
N GLY A 78 42.70 -39.13 -51.22
CA GLY A 78 42.70 -39.12 -52.68
C GLY A 78 42.08 -40.36 -53.33
N TYR A 79 41.54 -40.20 -54.55
CA TYR A 79 41.12 -41.32 -55.39
C TYR A 79 42.33 -41.92 -56.11
N ILE A 80 42.66 -43.18 -55.83
CA ILE A 80 43.64 -43.93 -56.61
C ILE A 80 42.90 -44.88 -57.53
N ASN A 81 43.04 -44.65 -58.84
CA ASN A 81 42.47 -45.48 -59.88
C ASN A 81 43.57 -46.34 -60.52
N SER A 82 43.42 -47.66 -60.50
CA SER A 82 44.23 -48.56 -61.33
C SER A 82 43.49 -48.85 -62.63
N PHE A 83 44.19 -48.74 -63.77
CA PHE A 83 43.59 -48.89 -65.11
C PHE A 83 44.14 -50.10 -65.89
N TYR A 84 45.23 -50.75 -65.44
CA TYR A 84 45.87 -51.84 -66.19
C TYR A 84 46.37 -52.96 -65.27
N GLY A 85 45.86 -54.18 -65.48
CA GLY A 85 46.42 -55.44 -64.93
C GLY A 85 45.71 -56.06 -63.72
N ASP A 86 44.77 -55.37 -63.07
CA ASP A 86 44.17 -55.80 -61.78
C ASP A 86 42.65 -55.57 -61.67
N SER A 87 41.91 -55.78 -62.77
CA SER A 87 40.44 -55.69 -62.83
C SER A 87 39.83 -54.30 -62.57
N SER A 88 40.63 -53.22 -62.61
CA SER A 88 40.20 -51.82 -62.41
C SER A 88 39.45 -51.59 -61.10
N HIS A 89 40.16 -51.13 -60.08
CA HIS A 89 39.55 -50.79 -58.80
C HIS A 89 39.93 -49.38 -58.34
N THR A 90 39.03 -48.78 -57.55
CA THR A 90 39.22 -47.48 -56.92
C THR A 90 39.55 -47.70 -55.44
N SER A 91 40.73 -47.25 -55.00
CA SER A 91 41.13 -47.27 -53.59
C SER A 91 41.14 -45.85 -53.02
N PHE A 92 40.79 -45.72 -51.74
CA PHE A 92 40.91 -44.46 -50.99
C PHE A 92 42.16 -44.51 -50.13
N GLN A 93 43.10 -43.58 -50.34
CA GLN A 93 44.26 -43.41 -49.46
C GLN A 93 44.12 -42.15 -48.62
N PRO A 94 44.45 -42.19 -47.30
CA PRO A 94 44.52 -40.98 -46.48
C PRO A 94 45.52 -39.98 -47.06
N GLY A 95 45.14 -38.71 -47.09
CA GLY A 95 45.93 -37.66 -47.76
C GLY A 95 45.66 -37.62 -49.26
N GLY A 96 45.24 -36.47 -49.77
CA GLY A 96 45.01 -36.26 -51.20
C GLY A 96 44.15 -35.04 -51.54
N ASP A 97 43.96 -34.10 -50.60
CA ASP A 97 43.29 -32.80 -50.79
C ASP A 97 41.83 -32.90 -51.31
N ALA A 98 41.21 -34.08 -51.19
CA ALA A 98 39.80 -34.27 -51.53
C ALA A 98 38.91 -33.99 -50.31
N TRP A 99 37.94 -33.10 -50.51
CA TRP A 99 37.04 -32.60 -49.47
C TRP A 99 35.62 -33.15 -49.65
N THR A 100 34.91 -33.33 -48.54
CA THR A 100 33.47 -33.67 -48.58
C THR A 100 32.63 -32.51 -49.11
N GLN A 101 31.39 -32.80 -49.53
CA GLN A 101 30.43 -31.76 -49.93
C GLN A 101 29.97 -30.91 -48.73
N ALA A 102 29.34 -29.75 -48.99
CA ALA A 102 28.84 -28.86 -47.96
C ALA A 102 27.77 -29.55 -47.08
N ALA A 103 27.97 -29.50 -45.77
CA ALA A 103 27.08 -30.03 -44.75
C ALA A 103 27.23 -29.25 -43.43
N GLY A 104 26.41 -29.55 -42.43
CA GLY A 104 26.55 -28.98 -41.08
C GLY A 104 25.65 -27.78 -40.76
N ASP A 105 24.69 -27.44 -41.63
CA ASP A 105 23.62 -26.52 -41.27
C ASP A 105 22.78 -27.12 -40.13
N HIS A 106 22.73 -26.43 -39.00
CA HIS A 106 22.03 -26.89 -37.80
C HIS A 106 21.61 -25.70 -36.94
N ALA A 107 20.62 -25.92 -36.09
CA ALA A 107 20.15 -24.94 -35.12
C ALA A 107 20.23 -25.50 -33.69
N HIS A 108 20.47 -24.63 -32.73
CA HIS A 108 20.39 -24.95 -31.30
C HIS A 108 19.17 -24.28 -30.70
N THR A 109 18.52 -24.98 -29.77
CA THR A 109 17.51 -24.38 -28.90
C THR A 109 18.16 -24.02 -27.57
N VAL A 110 17.84 -22.84 -27.05
CA VAL A 110 18.31 -22.40 -25.73
C VAL A 110 17.09 -22.09 -24.87
N TYR A 111 16.92 -22.85 -23.80
CA TYR A 111 15.89 -22.58 -22.81
C TYR A 111 16.42 -21.56 -21.79
N ILE A 112 15.73 -20.42 -21.62
CA ILE A 112 16.14 -19.34 -20.71
C ILE A 112 15.55 -19.54 -19.30
N GLY A 113 14.26 -19.85 -19.20
CA GLY A 113 13.55 -20.06 -17.94
C GLY A 113 12.70 -18.88 -17.45
N GLY A 114 11.88 -19.16 -16.44
CA GLY A 114 11.06 -18.15 -15.75
C GLY A 114 11.86 -17.36 -14.71
N HIS A 115 11.39 -16.16 -14.39
CA HIS A 115 11.95 -15.34 -13.32
C HIS A 115 10.87 -14.47 -12.68
N GLU A 116 11.10 -14.04 -11.45
CA GLU A 116 10.20 -13.18 -10.69
C GLU A 116 10.99 -12.01 -10.08
N HIS A 117 10.30 -10.93 -9.79
CA HIS A 117 10.83 -9.76 -9.10
C HIS A 117 10.04 -9.51 -7.83
N THR A 118 10.70 -8.91 -6.83
CA THR A 118 10.02 -8.37 -5.65
C THR A 118 10.11 -6.86 -5.67
N MET A 119 9.08 -6.20 -5.13
CA MET A 119 9.04 -4.75 -5.01
C MET A 119 8.64 -4.37 -3.60
N TYR A 120 9.45 -3.52 -2.97
CA TYR A 120 9.12 -2.94 -1.67
C TYR A 120 8.33 -1.65 -1.87
N ILE A 121 7.10 -1.59 -1.34
CA ILE A 121 6.20 -0.43 -1.48
C ILE A 121 6.50 0.66 -0.45
N GLY A 122 6.85 0.28 0.77
CA GLY A 122 7.15 1.21 1.87
C GLY A 122 5.95 1.59 2.75
N PRO A 123 6.21 2.26 3.90
CA PRO A 123 5.17 2.71 4.82
C PRO A 123 4.41 3.93 4.27
N HIS A 124 3.14 4.06 4.64
CA HIS A 124 2.32 5.24 4.38
C HIS A 124 1.37 5.52 5.56
N GLY A 125 0.73 6.69 5.58
CA GLY A 125 -0.18 7.10 6.64
C GLY A 125 -1.40 7.85 6.10
N HIS A 126 -2.33 8.15 6.99
CA HIS A 126 -3.59 8.84 6.69
C HIS A 126 -3.84 9.95 7.71
N VAL A 127 -4.46 11.05 7.27
CA VAL A 127 -4.98 12.08 8.17
C VAL A 127 -6.40 11.69 8.55
N VAL A 128 -6.71 11.72 9.84
CA VAL A 128 -8.04 11.46 10.37
C VAL A 128 -8.59 12.75 10.97
N ILE A 129 -9.77 13.15 10.54
CA ILE A 129 -10.50 14.32 11.03
C ILE A 129 -11.77 13.81 11.71
N VAL A 130 -12.05 14.32 12.91
CA VAL A 130 -13.30 14.07 13.63
C VAL A 130 -14.04 15.40 13.69
N ASP A 131 -15.14 15.48 12.95
CA ASP A 131 -15.97 16.67 12.92
C ASP A 131 -16.74 16.84 14.23
N ALA A 132 -17.13 18.09 14.54
CA ALA A 132 -17.92 18.39 15.72
C ALA A 132 -19.33 17.79 15.60
N ASP A 133 -19.81 17.18 16.69
CA ASP A 133 -21.17 16.65 16.82
C ASP A 133 -21.77 17.09 18.16
N GLY A 134 -23.03 17.54 18.13
CA GLY A 134 -23.75 17.97 19.33
C GLY A 134 -24.65 19.19 19.12
N ASN A 135 -25.30 19.60 20.21
CA ASN A 135 -26.15 20.78 20.28
C ASN A 135 -25.35 22.01 20.76
N ALA A 136 -25.96 23.20 20.73
CA ALA A 136 -25.37 24.42 21.26
C ALA A 136 -25.15 24.40 22.80
N GLU A 137 -25.90 23.57 23.53
CA GLU A 137 -25.84 23.44 24.99
C GLU A 137 -25.87 21.95 25.41
N THR A 138 -25.20 21.64 26.52
CA THR A 138 -25.26 20.35 27.20
C THR A 138 -26.46 20.30 28.13
N THR A 139 -27.53 19.65 27.68
CA THR A 139 -28.79 19.57 28.43
C THR A 139 -29.04 18.19 29.02
N VAL A 140 -29.65 18.14 30.20
CA VAL A 140 -30.40 16.97 30.67
C VAL A 140 -31.89 17.17 30.35
N LYS A 141 -32.69 16.10 30.39
CA LYS A 141 -34.16 16.25 30.28
C LYS A 141 -34.65 17.23 31.35
N ASN A 142 -35.35 18.28 30.91
CA ASN A 142 -35.81 19.36 31.77
C ASN A 142 -37.19 19.86 31.32
N ILE A 143 -37.86 20.63 32.19
CA ILE A 143 -39.12 21.32 31.93
C ILE A 143 -38.93 22.77 32.38
N ALA A 144 -39.35 23.72 31.54
CA ALA A 144 -39.23 25.14 31.84
C ALA A 144 -40.25 25.58 32.91
N PHE A 145 -39.77 26.27 33.94
CA PHE A 145 -40.58 26.97 34.93
C PHE A 145 -40.09 28.41 35.08
N ASN A 146 -41.01 29.31 35.43
CA ASN A 146 -40.64 30.67 35.81
C ASN A 146 -40.13 30.68 37.24
N TYR A 147 -38.86 31.04 37.43
CA TYR A 147 -38.34 31.33 38.76
C TYR A 147 -38.91 32.66 39.26
N ILE A 148 -39.50 32.64 40.45
CA ILE A 148 -40.07 33.80 41.14
C ILE A 148 -39.52 33.89 42.56
N VAL A 149 -39.54 35.08 43.14
CA VAL A 149 -39.16 35.33 44.53
C VAL A 149 -40.22 36.17 45.23
N ARG A 150 -40.49 35.85 46.50
CA ARG A 150 -41.40 36.62 47.35
C ARG A 150 -40.72 37.89 47.87
N LEU A 151 -41.39 39.03 47.77
CA LEU A 151 -40.83 40.34 48.14
C LEU A 151 -40.91 40.63 49.66
N ALA A 152 -42.04 40.30 50.29
CA ALA A 152 -42.31 40.53 51.72
C ALA A 152 -43.03 39.32 52.36
#